data_AF-A0A957MXI7-F1
#
_entry.id   AF-A0A957MXI7-F1
#
_cell.length_a   1.000
_cell.length_b   1.000
_cell.length_c   1.000
_cell.angle_alpha   90.00
_cell.angle_beta   90.00
_cell.angle_gamma   90.00
#
_symmetry.space_group_name_H-M   'P 1'
#
loop_
_entity.id
_entity.type
_entity.pdbx_description
1 polymer ?
#
loop_
_entity_poly.entity_id
_entity_poly.type
_entity_poly.pdbx_seq_one_letter_code
_entity_poly.pdbx_strand_id
1 'polypeptide(L)'
;MQVALLPRSSIAKKALMAVTGAVWIGYLALHMWGNLHIFQGQAEFNHYAEFLREVGEPVFSYAQVLWVIRIVIVFSLVAHMWSAWDLFQQARHARSSNYAVKRVVQANYASRFMRIGG
;
A
#
# COMPACT_ATOMS: atom_id res chain seq x y z
N MET A 1 2.13 29.25 12.71
CA MET A 1 1.91 28.23 11.65
C MET A 1 2.57 26.94 12.12
N GLN A 2 1.81 26.01 12.73
CA GLN A 2 2.40 24.74 13.19
C GLN A 2 2.55 23.82 11.98
N VAL A 3 3.78 23.66 11.50
CA VAL A 3 4.10 22.59 10.53
C VAL A 3 3.85 21.27 11.23
N ALA A 4 2.73 20.63 10.90
CA ALA A 4 2.35 19.36 11.48
C ALA A 4 3.31 18.27 11.01
N LEU A 5 4.35 18.00 11.81
CA LEU A 5 5.21 16.85 11.63
C LEU A 5 4.35 15.58 11.54
N LEU A 6 4.54 14.78 10.49
CA LEU A 6 3.88 13.48 10.26
C LEU A 6 3.67 12.64 11.54
N PRO A 7 4.63 12.52 12.49
CA PRO A 7 4.43 11.73 13.70
C PRO A 7 3.41 12.29 14.71
N ARG A 8 3.04 13.58 14.67
CA ARG A 8 2.14 14.17 15.67
C ARG A 8 0.70 14.38 15.19
N SER A 9 0.48 14.40 13.87
CA SER A 9 -0.83 14.68 13.29
C SER A 9 -1.55 13.42 12.84
N SER A 10 -2.73 13.17 13.41
CA SER A 10 -3.60 12.07 12.98
C SER A 10 -4.14 12.25 11.56
N ILE A 11 -4.31 13.50 11.10
CA ILE A 11 -4.70 13.83 9.73
C ILE A 11 -3.57 13.44 8.77
N ALA A 12 -2.33 13.83 9.09
CA ALA A 12 -1.17 13.53 8.26
C ALA A 12 -0.94 12.00 8.14
N LYS A 13 -1.11 11.24 9.24
CA LYS A 13 -1.02 9.78 9.23
C LYS A 13 -2.12 9.12 8.39
N LYS A 14 -3.36 9.62 8.45
CA LYS A 14 -4.45 9.11 7.60
C LYS A 14 -4.20 9.38 6.12
N ALA A 15 -3.71 10.58 5.79
CA ALA A 15 -3.32 10.91 4.42
C ALA A 15 -2.18 10.01 3.93
N LEU A 16 -1.15 9.82 4.74
CA LEU A 16 -0.03 8.91 4.43
C LEU A 16 -0.52 7.48 4.20
N MET A 17 -1.35 6.94 5.10
CA MET A 17 -1.95 5.60 4.97
C MET A 17 -2.77 5.45 3.69
N ALA A 18 -3.57 6.46 3.32
CA ALA A 18 -4.38 6.43 2.11
C ALA A 18 -3.52 6.45 0.84
N VAL A 19 -2.50 7.32 0.79
CA VAL A 19 -1.60 7.42 -0.37
C VAL A 19 -0.81 6.14 -0.57
N THR A 20 -0.21 5.59 0.50
CA THR A 20 0.56 4.35 0.39
C THR A 20 -0.31 3.15 0.05
N GLY A 21 -1.56 3.11 0.53
CA GLY A 21 -2.55 2.10 0.13
C GLY A 21 -2.91 2.20 -1.36
N ALA A 22 -3.10 3.42 -1.88
CA ALA A 22 -3.38 3.64 -3.30
C ALA A 22 -2.23 3.19 -4.20
N VAL A 23 -0.98 3.45 -3.81
CA VAL A 23 0.22 2.94 -4.50
C VAL A 23 0.20 1.42 -4.59
N TRP A 24 -0.12 0.75 -3.48
CA TRP A 24 -0.21 -0.70 -3.42
C TRP A 24 -1.34 -1.29 -4.28
N ILE A 25 -2.51 -0.65 -4.31
CA ILE A 25 -3.61 -1.06 -5.20
C ILE A 25 -3.19 -0.94 -6.67
N GLY A 26 -2.55 0.17 -7.05
CA GLY A 26 -2.04 0.36 -8.41
C GLY A 26 -0.99 -0.69 -8.79
N TYR A 27 -0.04 -0.96 -7.90
CA TYR A 27 0.94 -2.03 -8.10
C TYR A 27 0.28 -3.40 -8.24
N LEU A 28 -0.68 -3.72 -7.37
CA LEU A 28 -1.39 -5.01 -7.43
C LEU A 28 -2.10 -5.18 -8.77
N ALA A 29 -2.79 -4.15 -9.27
CA ALA A 29 -3.45 -4.20 -10.57
C ALA A 29 -2.46 -4.46 -11.72
N LEU A 30 -1.35 -3.70 -11.76
CA LEU A 30 -0.30 -3.88 -12.79
C LEU A 30 0.41 -5.23 -12.65
N HIS A 31 0.64 -5.70 -11.43
CA HIS A 31 1.27 -6.98 -11.16
C HIS A 31 0.37 -8.15 -11.59
N MET A 32 -0.93 -8.09 -11.27
CA MET A 32 -1.90 -9.08 -11.73
C MET A 32 -1.99 -9.07 -13.25
N TRP A 33 -2.05 -7.89 -13.88
CA TRP A 33 -1.98 -7.76 -15.34
C TRP A 33 -0.75 -8.46 -15.92
N GLY A 34 0.44 -8.18 -15.38
CA GLY A 34 1.68 -8.85 -15.78
C GLY A 34 1.61 -10.37 -15.62
N ASN A 35 1.01 -10.86 -14.54
CA ASN A 35 0.85 -12.30 -14.30
C ASN A 35 -0.12 -12.96 -15.29
N LEU A 36 -1.09 -12.24 -15.85
CA LEU A 36 -2.00 -12.80 -16.87
C LEU A 36 -1.26 -13.20 -18.16
N HIS A 37 -0.08 -12.63 -18.44
CA HIS A 37 0.75 -13.06 -19.57
C HIS A 37 1.16 -14.54 -19.47
N ILE A 38 1.06 -15.18 -18.30
CA ILE A 38 1.28 -16.62 -18.16
C ILE A 38 0.36 -17.45 -19.08
N PHE A 39 -0.84 -16.94 -19.37
CA PHE A 39 -1.81 -17.61 -20.24
C PHE A 39 -1.50 -17.47 -21.74
N GLN A 40 -0.50 -16.67 -22.11
CA GLN A 40 -0.07 -16.48 -23.50
C GLN A 40 1.04 -17.44 -23.92
N GLY A 41 1.53 -18.27 -22.99
CA GLY A 41 2.62 -19.22 -23.22
C GLY A 41 3.99 -18.67 -22.81
N GLN A 42 4.95 -19.58 -22.71
CA GLN A 42 6.27 -19.31 -22.13
C GLN A 42 7.06 -18.24 -22.91
N ALA A 43 6.97 -18.23 -24.24
CA ALA A 43 7.72 -17.29 -25.08
C ALA A 43 7.28 -15.84 -24.81
N GLU A 44 5.98 -15.55 -24.88
CA GLU A 44 5.41 -14.22 -24.62
C GLU A 44 5.67 -13.77 -23.18
N PHE A 45 5.52 -14.68 -22.21
CA PHE A 45 5.79 -14.37 -20.81
C PHE A 45 7.26 -13.97 -20.57
N ASN A 46 8.20 -14.71 -21.15
CA ASN A 46 9.63 -14.41 -21.05
C ASN A 46 9.98 -13.11 -21.78
N HIS A 47 9.38 -12.85 -22.94
CA HIS A 47 9.58 -11.61 -23.67
C HIS A 47 9.10 -10.40 -22.86
N TYR A 48 7.90 -10.47 -22.26
CA TYR A 48 7.40 -9.43 -21.38
C TYR A 48 8.29 -9.23 -20.14
N ALA A 49 8.77 -10.32 -19.54
CA ALA A 49 9.68 -10.25 -18.40
C ALA A 49 11.02 -9.58 -18.77
N GLU A 50 11.52 -9.77 -19.98
CA GLU A 50 12.75 -9.13 -20.46
C GLU A 50 12.55 -7.65 -20.76
N PHE A 51 11.46 -7.31 -21.44
CA PHE A 51 11.05 -5.93 -21.65
C PHE A 51 10.98 -5.15 -20.32
N LEU A 52 10.43 -5.75 -19.26
CA LEU A 52 10.38 -5.12 -17.95
C LEU A 52 11.76 -4.82 -17.34
N ARG A 53 12.80 -5.57 -17.72
CA ARG A 53 14.17 -5.32 -17.26
C ARG A 53 14.84 -4.24 -18.09
N GLU A 54 14.55 -4.15 -19.37
CA GLU A 54 15.16 -3.15 -20.28
C GLU A 54 14.36 -1.83 -20.34
N VAL A 55 13.20 -1.76 -19.68
CA VAL A 55 12.32 -0.58 -19.74
C VAL A 55 13.06 0.68 -19.27
N GLY A 56 13.08 1.70 -20.13
CA GLY A 56 13.74 2.98 -19.87
C GLY A 56 15.20 3.05 -20.32
N GLU A 57 15.74 2.02 -20.98
CA GLU A 57 17.05 2.10 -21.64
C GLU A 57 17.06 3.16 -22.77
N PRO A 58 18.18 3.89 -22.97
CA PRO A 58 19.44 3.80 -22.22
C PRO A 58 19.50 4.71 -20.97
N VAL A 59 18.42 5.44 -20.64
CA VAL A 59 18.40 6.39 -19.50
C VAL A 59 18.56 5.66 -18.17
N PHE A 60 17.94 4.48 -18.06
CA PHE A 60 18.08 3.57 -16.93
C PHE A 60 18.78 2.30 -17.40
N SER A 61 19.59 1.68 -16.54
CA SER A 61 20.23 0.40 -16.82
C SER A 61 19.26 -0.78 -16.65
N TYR A 62 19.67 -1.94 -17.14
CA TYR A 62 18.98 -3.21 -16.93
C TYR A 62 18.46 -3.40 -15.48
N ALA A 63 17.18 -3.68 -15.37
CA ALA A 63 16.37 -3.85 -14.17
C ALA A 63 16.32 -2.66 -13.19
N GLN A 64 16.93 -1.50 -13.50
CA GLN A 64 17.03 -0.38 -12.57
C GLN A 64 15.66 0.21 -12.24
N VAL A 65 14.79 0.39 -13.24
CA VAL A 65 13.40 0.83 -13.02
C VAL A 65 12.67 -0.12 -12.08
N LEU A 66 12.84 -1.44 -12.26
CA LEU A 66 12.22 -2.43 -11.37
C LEU A 66 12.73 -2.34 -9.93
N TRP A 67 14.02 -2.05 -9.72
CA TRP A 67 14.56 -1.83 -8.38
C TRP A 67 13.98 -0.58 -7.71
N VAL A 68 13.82 0.51 -8.46
CA VAL A 68 13.16 1.72 -7.95
C VAL A 68 11.72 1.40 -7.53
N ILE A 69 10.96 0.70 -8.38
CA ILE A 69 9.60 0.26 -8.04
C ILE A 69 9.60 -0.59 -6.76
N ARG A 70 10.52 -1.56 -6.61
CA ARG A 70 10.63 -2.38 -5.39
C ARG A 70 10.86 -1.55 -4.14
N ILE A 71 11.77 -0.58 -4.19
CA ILE A 71 12.05 0.33 -3.07
C ILE A 71 10.80 1.13 -2.72
N VAL A 72 10.10 1.68 -3.71
CA VAL A 72 8.86 2.44 -3.51
C VAL A 72 7.77 1.58 -2.86
N ILE A 73 7.58 0.34 -3.31
CA ILE A 73 6.57 -0.57 -2.77
C ILE A 73 6.90 -1.00 -1.34
N VAL A 74 8.16 -1.35 -1.05
CA VAL A 74 8.61 -1.71 0.30
C VAL A 74 8.51 -0.52 1.25
N PHE A 75 8.91 0.67 0.81
CA PHE A 75 8.75 1.88 1.61
C PHE A 75 7.28 2.18 1.90
N SER A 76 6.42 2.09 0.87
CA SER A 76 4.98 2.30 1.01
C SER A 76 4.35 1.33 1.99
N LEU A 77 4.75 0.06 1.96
CA LEU A 77 4.32 -0.97 2.91
C LEU A 77 4.61 -0.59 4.35
N VAL A 78 5.87 -0.27 4.62
CA VAL A 78 6.33 0.06 5.98
C VAL A 78 5.61 1.32 6.48
N ALA A 79 5.49 2.35 5.65
CA ALA A 79 4.79 3.57 5.98
C ALA A 79 3.28 3.36 6.20
N HIS A 80 2.65 2.47 5.41
CA HIS A 80 1.25 2.09 5.57
C HIS A 80 1.00 1.38 6.91
N MET A 81 1.78 0.34 7.19
CA MET A 81 1.68 -0.44 8.43
C MET A 81 1.96 0.43 9.66
N TRP A 82 2.99 1.27 9.62
CA TRP A 82 3.32 2.19 10.70
C TRP A 82 2.15 3.15 10.99
N SER A 83 1.58 3.76 9.94
CA SER A 83 0.46 4.70 10.09
C SER A 83 -0.79 4.00 10.64
N ALA A 84 -1.09 2.80 10.13
CA ALA A 84 -2.24 2.01 10.58
C ALA A 84 -2.10 1.59 12.04
N TRP A 85 -0.92 1.10 12.43
CA TRP A 85 -0.62 0.67 13.80
C TRP A 85 -0.71 1.83 14.80
N ASP A 86 -0.09 2.96 14.45
CA ASP A 86 -0.07 4.13 15.32
C ASP A 86 -1.47 4.75 15.49
N LEU A 87 -2.23 4.91 14.40
CA LEU A 87 -3.62 5.38 14.47
C LEU A 87 -4.50 4.43 15.29
N PHE A 88 -4.27 3.13 15.20
CA PHE A 88 -4.97 2.14 16.00
C PHE A 88 -4.66 2.26 17.49
N GLN A 89 -3.38 2.43 17.84
CA GLN A 89 -2.96 2.67 19.23
C GLN A 89 -3.58 3.96 19.76
N GLN A 90 -3.55 5.06 19.00
CA GLN A 90 -4.20 6.32 19.38
C GLN A 90 -5.71 6.13 19.63
N ALA A 91 -6.42 5.46 18.72
CA ALA A 91 -7.85 5.19 18.86
C ALA A 91 -8.17 4.30 20.08
N ARG A 92 -7.26 3.37 20.43
CA ARG A 92 -7.37 2.53 21.62
C ARG A 92 -7.13 3.32 22.91
N HIS A 93 -6.12 4.18 22.96
CA HIS A 93 -5.81 5.00 24.13
C HIS A 93 -6.84 6.12 24.38
N ALA A 94 -7.44 6.67 23.32
CA ALA A 94 -8.51 7.66 23.45
C ALA A 94 -9.80 7.09 24.08
N ARG A 95 -9.88 5.77 24.26
CA ARG A 95 -11.06 5.09 24.79
C ARG A 95 -10.91 4.87 26.30
N SER A 96 -11.53 5.73 27.10
CA SER A 96 -11.49 5.65 28.58
C SER A 96 -12.41 4.58 29.18
N SER A 97 -13.47 4.16 28.47
CA SER A 97 -14.40 3.12 28.92
C SER A 97 -14.90 2.23 27.77
N ASN A 98 -15.45 1.07 28.10
CA ASN A 98 -16.12 0.24 27.11
C ASN A 98 -17.44 0.86 26.66
N TYR A 99 -17.75 0.79 25.36
CA TYR A 99 -19.03 1.25 24.84
C TYR A 99 -20.17 0.54 25.60
N ALA A 100 -21.01 1.31 26.30
CA ALA A 100 -22.19 0.80 26.99
C ALA A 100 -23.17 0.10 26.03
N VAL A 101 -23.18 0.54 24.76
CA VAL A 101 -23.91 -0.11 23.66
C VAL A 101 -23.00 -0.18 22.43
N LYS A 102 -22.73 -1.40 21.93
CA LYS A 102 -22.03 -1.61 20.66
C LYS A 102 -23.03 -1.54 19.51
N ARG A 103 -23.46 -0.34 19.13
CA ARG A 103 -24.27 -0.15 17.91
C ARG A 103 -23.36 0.00 16.71
N VAL A 104 -23.32 -1.01 15.85
CA VAL A 104 -22.59 -0.94 14.57
C VAL A 104 -23.45 -0.13 13.60
N VAL A 105 -23.10 1.14 13.39
CA VAL A 105 -23.87 2.04 12.52
C VAL A 105 -23.48 1.87 11.04
N GLN A 106 -22.19 1.63 10.73
CA GLN A 106 -21.69 1.51 9.34
C GLN A 106 -20.47 0.59 9.14
N ALA A 107 -20.37 -0.56 9.83
CA ALA A 107 -19.30 -1.52 9.52
C ALA A 107 -19.77 -2.54 8.47
N ASN A 108 -19.21 -2.50 7.26
CA ASN A 108 -19.37 -3.53 6.24
C ASN A 108 -18.27 -4.61 6.38
N TYR A 109 -18.38 -5.71 5.61
CA TYR A 109 -17.43 -6.82 5.67
C TYR A 109 -15.97 -6.35 5.45
N ALA A 110 -15.75 -5.47 4.47
CA ALA A 110 -14.45 -4.86 4.21
C ALA A 110 -13.89 -4.18 5.47
N SER A 111 -14.65 -3.29 6.10
CA SER A 111 -14.21 -2.56 7.31
C SER A 111 -13.99 -3.47 8.54
N ARG A 112 -14.68 -4.63 8.62
CA ARG A 112 -14.50 -5.60 9.72
C ARG A 112 -13.18 -6.36 9.60
N PHE A 113 -12.80 -6.72 8.37
CA PHE A 113 -11.58 -7.48 8.11
C PHE A 113 -10.38 -6.62 7.71
N MET A 114 -10.56 -5.32 7.46
CA MET A 114 -9.51 -4.36 7.07
C MET A 114 -8.26 -4.42 7.97
N ARG A 115 -8.42 -4.73 9.27
CA ARG A 115 -7.27 -4.84 10.18
C ARG A 115 -6.45 -6.12 10.02
N ILE A 116 -7.03 -7.16 9.45
CA ILE A 116 -6.43 -8.49 9.30
C ILE A 116 -6.01 -8.71 7.84
N GLY A 117 -6.87 -8.35 6.89
CA GLY A 117 -6.62 -8.50 5.46
C GLY A 117 -5.85 -7.34 4.82
N GLY A 118 -5.79 -6.17 5.49
CA GLY A 118 -5.47 -4.90 4.85
C GLY A 118 -6.74 -4.15 4.45
#